data_AF-A0A919B102-F1
#
_entry.id   AF-A0A919B102-F1
#
_cell.length_a   1.000
_cell.length_b   1.000
_cell.length_c   1.000
_cell.angle_alpha   90.00
_cell.angle_beta   90.00
_cell.angle_gamma   90.00
#
_symmetry.space_group_name_H-M   'P 1'
#
loop_
_entity.id
_entity.type
_entity.pdbx_description
1 polymer ?
#
loop_
_entity_poly.entity_id
_entity_poly.type
_entity_poly.pdbx_seq_one_letter_code
_entity_poly.pdbx_strand_id
1 'polypeptide(L)' 'MSEKGQSYLLGADVFIQHTDGRVLLVHHAKTDHWVLPGGGADEGETPRSARYARLWRKPG' A
#
# COMPACT_ATOMS: atom_id res chain seq x y z
N MET A 1 -25.91 16.53 -17.67
CA MET A 1 -25.18 16.27 -16.41
C MET A 1 -24.76 14.81 -16.43
N SER A 2 -23.51 14.51 -16.76
CA SER A 2 -22.98 13.13 -16.73
C SER A 2 -22.39 12.91 -15.34
N GLU A 3 -22.91 11.93 -14.60
CA GLU A 3 -22.28 11.41 -13.39
C GLU A 3 -20.85 11.00 -13.77
N LYS A 4 -19.85 11.62 -13.14
CA LYS A 4 -18.47 11.17 -13.28
C LYS A 4 -18.41 9.75 -12.73
N GLY A 5 -18.20 8.77 -13.60
CA GLY A 5 -18.01 7.37 -13.21
C GLY A 5 -16.88 7.28 -12.19
N GLN A 6 -17.18 6.80 -10.99
CA GLN A 6 -16.15 6.57 -9.99
C GLN A 6 -15.29 5.40 -10.45
N SER A 7 -13.98 5.65 -10.50
CA SER A 7 -12.98 4.64 -10.77
C SER A 7 -12.31 4.25 -9.46
N TYR A 8 -12.23 2.94 -9.21
CA TYR A 8 -11.56 2.38 -8.05
C TYR A 8 -10.21 1.81 -8.50
N LEU A 9 -9.17 2.08 -7.71
CA LEU A 9 -7.87 1.44 -7.87
C LEU A 9 -7.74 0.31 -6.84
N LEU A 10 -7.14 -0.81 -7.25
CA LEU A 10 -6.81 -1.90 -6.36
C LEU A 10 -5.47 -1.64 -5.67
N GLY A 11 -5.45 -1.84 -4.36
CA GLY A 11 -4.27 -1.76 -3.51
C GLY A 11 -4.36 -2.80 -2.40
N ALA A 12 -3.26 -3.06 -1.71
CA ALA A 12 -3.17 -4.24 -0.83
C ALA A 12 -2.24 -4.07 0.39
N ASP A 13 -2.50 -3.26 1.41
CA ASP A 13 -1.48 -2.89 2.41
C ASP A 13 -0.95 -4.01 3.32
N VAL A 14 0.23 -3.80 3.92
CA VAL A 14 0.86 -4.76 4.84
C VAL A 14 0.83 -4.24 6.27
N PHE A 15 0.38 -5.10 7.19
CA PHE A 15 0.50 -4.87 8.62
C PHE A 15 1.79 -5.52 9.14
N ILE A 16 2.77 -4.70 9.52
CA ILE A 16 4.03 -5.18 10.12
C ILE A 16 4.05 -4.76 11.58
N GLN A 17 4.01 -5.75 12.47
CA GLN A 17 4.10 -5.56 13.90
C GLN A 17 5.44 -6.07 14.42
N HIS A 18 6.12 -5.23 15.20
CA HIS A 18 7.30 -5.60 15.95
C HIS A 18 6.91 -6.43 17.17
N THR A 19 7.84 -7.21 17.71
CA THR A 19 7.56 -8.15 18.81
C THR A 19 7.13 -7.48 20.12
N ASP A 20 7.39 -6.17 20.28
CA ASP A 20 6.92 -5.36 21.40
C ASP A 20 5.56 -4.68 21.17
N GLY A 21 4.87 -5.02 20.07
CA GLY A 21 3.55 -4.53 19.74
C GLY A 21 3.51 -3.27 18.87
N ARG A 22 4.65 -2.61 18.61
CA ARG A 22 4.70 -1.43 17.71
C ARG A 22 4.38 -1.81 16.26
N VAL A 23 3.74 -0.90 15.52
CA VAL A 23 3.35 -1.12 14.11
C VAL A 23 4.12 -0.16 13.20
N LEU A 24 4.62 -0.67 12.07
CA LEU A 24 5.24 0.17 11.05
C LEU A 24 4.18 0.96 10.29
N LEU A 25 4.32 2.28 10.29
CA LEU A 25 3.56 3.19 9.45
C LEU A 25 4.53 4.02 8.59
N VAL A 26 4.05 4.45 7.43
CA VAL A 26 4.79 5.33 6.52
C VAL A 26 4.06 6.66 6.42
N HIS A 27 4.82 7.75 6.49
CA HIS A 27 4.27 9.08 6.28
C HIS A 27 4.08 9.35 4.78
N HIS A 28 2.82 9.47 4.34
CA HIS A 28 2.50 9.66 2.94
C HIS A 28 2.62 11.13 2.55
N ALA A 29 3.73 11.48 1.91
CA ALA A 29 4.13 12.86 1.60
C ALA A 29 3.08 13.71 0.85
N LYS A 30 2.17 13.08 0.08
CA LYS A 30 1.13 13.81 -0.68
C LYS A 30 -0.14 14.11 0.13
N THR A 31 -0.44 13.28 1.12
CA THR A 31 -1.70 13.38 1.89
C THR A 31 -1.46 13.74 3.34
N ASP A 32 -0.19 13.84 3.78
CA ASP A 32 0.21 14.16 5.16
C ASP A 32 -0.43 13.23 6.20
N HIS A 33 -0.63 11.96 5.81
CA HIS A 33 -1.23 10.93 6.66
C HIS A 33 -0.24 9.80 6.89
N TRP A 34 -0.32 9.20 8.07
CA TRP A 34 0.34 7.93 8.37
C TRP A 34 -0.52 6.78 7.86
N VAL A 35 0.06 5.97 6.99
CA VAL A 35 -0.64 4.84 6.35
C VAL A 35 0.14 3.55 6.56
N LEU A 36 -0.54 2.41 6.42
CA LEU A 36 0.15 1.14 6.32
C LEU A 36 1.06 1.13 5.09
N PRO A 37 2.26 0.53 5.17
CA PRO A 37 3.14 0.42 4.02
C PRO A 37 2.45 -0.34 2.89
N GLY A 38 2.45 0.27 1.70
CA GLY A 38 1.77 -0.28 0.56
C GLY A 38 1.81 0.53 -0.73
N GLY A 39 0.76 0.42 -1.54
CA GLY A 39 0.71 0.84 -2.94
C GLY A 39 -0.28 0.03 -3.79
N GLY A 40 -0.46 0.44 -5.04
CA GLY A 40 -1.33 -0.24 -6.00
C GLY A 40 -0.86 -1.67 -6.32
N ALA A 41 -1.82 -2.52 -6.69
CA ALA A 41 -1.56 -3.84 -7.26
C ALA A 41 -1.65 -3.77 -8.79
N ASP A 42 -0.75 -4.47 -9.47
CA ASP A 42 -0.79 -4.57 -10.94
C ASP A 42 -1.77 -5.69 -11.39
N GLU A 43 -2.17 -5.67 -12.66
CA GLU A 43 -3.10 -6.65 -13.20
C GLU A 43 -2.54 -8.08 -13.10
N GLY A 44 -3.35 -9.00 -12.59
CA GLY A 44 -2.94 -10.40 -12.38
C GLY A 44 -2.12 -10.63 -11.11
N GLU A 45 -1.75 -9.59 -10.35
CA GLU A 45 -1.11 -9.77 -9.06
C GLU A 45 -2.13 -10.16 -7.98
N THR A 46 -1.75 -11.13 -7.15
CA THR A 46 -2.42 -11.36 -5.88
C THR A 46 -2.00 -10.29 -4.86
N PRO A 47 -2.84 -9.99 -3.85
CA PRO A 47 -2.46 -9.08 -2.77
C PRO A 47 -1.12 -9.45 -2.12
N ARG A 48 -0.85 -10.75 -2.00
CA ARG A 48 0.41 -11.28 -1.46
C ARG A 48 1.60 -10.99 -2.40
N SER A 49 1.47 -11.27 -3.70
CA SER A 49 2.58 -11.07 -4.65
C SER A 49 2.94 -9.59 -4.84
N ALA A 50 1.94 -8.71 -4.93
CA ALA A 50 2.12 -7.27 -5.04
C ALA A 50 2.98 -6.70 -3.89
N ARG A 51 2.89 -7.31 -2.69
CA ARG A 51 3.60 -6.86 -1.49
C ARG A 51 5.00 -7.39 -1.32
N TYR A 52 5.26 -8.65 -1.68
CA TYR A 52 6.64 -9.15 -1.65
C TYR A 52 7.57 -8.37 -2.59
N ALA A 53 7.11 -8.06 -3.81
CA ALA A 53 7.90 -7.33 -4.79
C ALA A 53 8.28 -5.92 -4.28
N ARG A 54 7.35 -5.24 -3.60
CA ARG A 54 7.50 -3.84 -3.20
C ARG A 54 8.21 -3.66 -1.86
N LEU A 55 8.02 -4.58 -0.91
CA LEU A 55 8.72 -4.56 0.37
C LEU A 55 10.22 -4.87 0.22
N TRP A 56 10.57 -5.80 -0.67
CA TRP A 56 11.97 -6.21 -0.86
C TRP A 56 12.77 -5.28 -1.77
N ARG A 57 12.12 -4.36 -2.49
CA ARG A 57 12.84 -3.44 -3.37
C ARG A 57 13.80 -2.59 -2.54
N LYS A 58 15.10 -2.85 -2.69
CA LYS A 58 16.14 -2.12 -1.97
C LYS A 58 15.96 -0.62 -2.21
N PRO A 59 16.01 0.22 -1.16
CA PRO A 59 16.29 1.62 -1.38
C PRO A 59 17.65 1.72 -2.07
N GLY A 60 17.70 2.49 -3.16
CA GLY A 60 18.95 2.90 -3.79
C GLY A 60 19.71 3.88 -2.90
#